data_AF-A0A645F426-F1
#
_entry.id   AF-A0A645F426-F1
#
_cell.length_a   1.000
_cell.length_b   1.000
_cell.length_c   1.000
_cell.angle_alpha   90.00
_cell.angle_beta   90.00
_cell.angle_gamma   90.00
#
_symmetry.space_group_name_H-M   'P 1'
#
loop_
_entity.id
_entity.type
_entity.pdbx_description
1 polymer ?
#
loop_
_entity_poly.entity_id
_entity_poly.type
_entity_poly.pdbx_seq_one_letter_code
_entity_poly.pdbx_strand_id
1 'polypeptide(L)'
;MDDNAICLYKLSGGATGTMTVSWTYYGAEDNSTVLYGTKGIMRIYDDPTYAIKVFTRDGETILFDIDKIQTNDKQTKSGVIDLFVDSLVNNREPEISASEVLKSMRVVLASIESSETGRLVAVNQA
;
A
#
# COMPACT_ATOMS: atom_id res chain seq x y z
N MET A 1 -11.03 16.61 7.29
CA MET A 1 -10.22 15.47 6.85
C MET A 1 -10.07 14.62 8.10
N ASP A 2 -10.38 13.33 8.04
CA ASP A 2 -10.33 12.48 9.23
C ASP A 2 -8.87 12.24 9.61
N ASP A 3 -8.56 12.41 10.90
CA ASP A 3 -7.21 12.14 11.42
C ASP A 3 -6.91 10.64 11.49
N ASN A 4 -7.95 9.80 11.40
CA ASN A 4 -7.87 8.35 11.53
C ASN A 4 -8.93 7.66 10.66
N ALA A 5 -8.57 6.54 10.05
CA ALA A 5 -9.49 5.69 9.31
C ALA A 5 -9.10 4.21 9.45
N ILE A 6 -10.11 3.34 9.54
CA ILE A 6 -9.97 1.89 9.40
C ILE A 6 -10.90 1.45 8.27
N CYS A 7 -10.33 0.89 7.21
CA CYS A 7 -11.08 0.42 6.06
C CYS A 7 -11.02 -1.10 5.98
N LEU A 8 -12.16 -1.73 5.67
CA LEU A 8 -12.24 -3.16 5.36
C LEU A 8 -12.52 -3.32 3.87
N TYR A 9 -11.71 -4.12 3.20
CA TYR A 9 -11.81 -4.35 1.77
C TYR A 9 -12.07 -5.81 1.45
N LYS A 10 -12.87 -6.04 0.41
CA LYS A 10 -13.03 -7.33 -0.26
C LYS A 10 -12.68 -7.14 -1.74
N LEU A 11 -11.64 -7.81 -2.19
CA LEU A 11 -11.19 -7.80 -3.58
C LEU A 11 -12.06 -8.74 -4.43
N SER A 12 -12.07 -8.52 -5.75
CA SER A 12 -12.85 -9.33 -6.71
C SER A 12 -12.48 -10.82 -6.69
N GLY A 13 -11.23 -11.15 -6.37
CA GLY A 13 -10.76 -12.53 -6.18
C GLY A 13 -11.14 -13.16 -4.83
N GLY A 14 -11.92 -12.47 -3.99
CA GLY A 14 -12.38 -12.98 -2.70
C GLY A 14 -11.43 -12.75 -1.53
N ALA A 15 -10.21 -12.28 -1.78
CA ALA A 15 -9.28 -11.86 -0.74
C ALA A 15 -9.85 -10.66 0.04
N THR A 16 -9.58 -10.61 1.34
CA THR A 16 -10.02 -9.54 2.23
C THR A 16 -8.83 -8.94 2.96
N GLY A 17 -8.92 -7.66 3.31
CA GLY A 17 -7.85 -6.98 4.03
C GLY A 17 -8.36 -5.77 4.80
N THR A 18 -7.49 -5.26 5.66
CA THR A 18 -7.71 -4.04 6.42
C THR A 18 -6.65 -3.02 6.05
N MET A 19 -7.03 -1.74 6.03
CA MET A 19 -6.10 -0.63 5.96
C MET A 19 -6.37 0.30 7.13
N THR A 20 -5.33 0.71 7.83
CA THR A 20 -5.42 1.69 8.91
C THR A 20 -4.53 2.88 8.55
N VAL A 21 -5.10 4.07 8.61
CA VAL A 21 -4.39 5.33 8.39
C VAL A 21 -4.62 6.20 9.62
N SER A 22 -3.57 6.81 10.15
CA SER A 22 -3.65 7.63 11.35
C SER A 22 -2.56 8.70 11.38
N TRP A 23 -2.97 9.95 11.54
CA TRP A 23 -2.09 11.09 11.87
C TRP A 23 -1.84 11.23 13.36
N THR A 24 -2.60 10.52 14.19
CA THR A 24 -2.47 10.51 15.65
C THR A 24 -1.91 9.19 16.17
N TYR A 25 -1.15 8.48 15.33
CA TYR A 25 -0.40 7.31 15.75
C TYR A 25 0.90 7.78 16.45
N TYR A 26 0.85 7.87 17.77
CA TYR A 26 1.97 8.37 18.59
C TYR A 26 3.12 7.37 18.78
N GLY A 27 3.14 6.28 17.99
CA GLY A 27 4.22 5.31 17.94
C GLY A 27 5.32 5.69 16.95
N ALA A 28 6.19 4.73 16.62
CA ALA A 28 7.10 4.87 15.49
C ALA A 28 6.29 4.95 14.19
N GLU A 29 6.78 5.69 13.18
CA GLU A 29 6.13 5.73 11.85
C GLU A 29 5.91 4.29 11.34
N ASP A 30 4.66 3.96 11.02
CA ASP A 30 4.23 2.63 10.56
C ASP A 30 3.62 2.73 9.17
N ASN A 31 4.35 2.20 8.20
CA ASN A 31 3.92 2.06 6.80
C ASN A 31 4.05 0.57 6.40
N SER A 32 3.77 -0.32 7.35
CA SER A 32 3.88 -1.77 7.16
C SER A 32 2.82 -2.31 6.21
N THR A 33 3.12 -3.45 5.60
CA THR A 33 2.16 -4.22 4.81
C THR A 33 2.34 -5.70 5.11
N VAL A 34 1.25 -6.38 5.46
CA VAL A 34 1.28 -7.82 5.74
C VAL A 34 0.35 -8.56 4.77
N LEU A 35 0.93 -9.52 4.05
CA LEU A 35 0.24 -10.36 3.08
C LEU A 35 0.11 -11.78 3.62
N TYR A 36 -1.13 -12.21 3.82
CA TYR A 36 -1.46 -13.57 4.21
C TYR A 36 -1.83 -14.37 2.97
N GLY A 37 -1.00 -15.36 2.62
CA GLY A 37 -1.18 -16.19 1.44
C GLY A 37 -1.33 -17.67 1.78
N THR A 38 -1.66 -18.47 0.77
CA THR A 38 -1.79 -19.93 0.91
C THR A 38 -0.45 -20.65 1.10
N LYS A 39 0.67 -19.98 0.80
CA LYS A 39 2.04 -20.50 0.91
C LYS A 39 2.81 -19.94 2.11
N GLY A 40 2.21 -19.05 2.89
CA GLY A 40 2.91 -18.38 3.97
C GLY A 40 2.46 -16.94 4.18
N ILE A 41 3.25 -16.23 4.99
CA ILE A 41 3.00 -14.84 5.39
C ILE A 41 4.21 -14.01 4.96
N MET A 42 3.97 -12.90 4.27
CA MET A 42 4.99 -11.90 3.97
C MET A 42 4.70 -10.64 4.77
N ARG A 43 5.71 -10.14 5.48
CA ARG A 43 5.65 -8.90 6.25
C ARG A 43 6.66 -7.94 5.66
N ILE A 44 6.20 -6.76 5.26
CA ILE A 44 6.99 -5.70 4.61
C ILE A 44 7.01 -4.51 5.58
N TYR A 45 8.20 -4.07 5.97
CA TYR A 45 8.45 -2.95 6.89
C TYR A 45 7.74 -3.03 8.26
N ASP A 46 7.36 -4.24 8.68
CA ASP A 46 6.76 -4.55 9.99
C ASP A 46 7.83 -4.92 11.06
N ASP A 47 9.10 -4.81 10.70
CA ASP A 47 10.23 -5.15 11.58
C ASP A 47 11.27 -4.03 11.53
N PRO A 48 11.86 -3.63 12.68
CA PRO A 48 12.84 -2.54 12.72
C PRO A 48 14.18 -2.91 12.08
N THR A 49 14.45 -4.20 11.89
CA THR A 49 15.72 -4.73 11.36
C THR A 49 15.57 -5.20 9.92
N TYR A 50 14.55 -6.02 9.64
CA TYR A 50 14.38 -6.65 8.34
C TYR A 50 13.28 -6.00 7.51
N ALA A 51 13.65 -5.48 6.34
CA ALA A 51 12.71 -4.84 5.42
C ALA A 51 11.58 -5.78 4.98
N ILE A 52 11.90 -7.06 4.77
CA ILE A 52 10.92 -8.10 4.43
C ILE A 52 11.21 -9.36 5.24
N LYS A 53 10.17 -9.92 5.86
CA LYS A 53 10.18 -11.25 6.47
C LYS A 53 9.17 -12.15 5.78
N VAL A 54 9.59 -13.32 5.35
CA VAL A 54 8.71 -14.34 4.76
C VAL A 54 8.70 -15.58 5.65
N PHE A 55 7.53 -15.95 6.13
CA PHE A 55 7.28 -17.19 6.86
C PHE A 55 6.61 -18.17 5.90
N THR A 56 7.30 -19.23 5.52
CA THR A 56 6.72 -20.22 4.60
C THR A 56 5.80 -21.18 5.36
N ARG A 57 4.86 -21.78 4.64
CA ARG A 57 3.98 -22.82 5.20
C ARG A 57 4.75 -24.01 5.77
N ASP A 58 5.93 -24.29 5.20
CA ASP A 58 6.77 -25.42 5.58
C ASP A 58 7.69 -25.11 6.78
N GLY A 59 7.55 -23.92 7.38
CA GLY A 59 8.22 -23.52 8.62
C GLY A 59 9.54 -22.77 8.43
N GLU A 60 9.94 -22.49 7.19
CA GLU A 60 11.14 -21.69 6.92
C GLU A 60 10.87 -20.19 7.15
N THR A 61 11.90 -19.48 7.58
CA THR A 61 11.89 -18.03 7.70
C THR A 61 12.98 -17.44 6.82
N ILE A 62 12.59 -16.56 5.91
CA ILE A 62 13.49 -15.85 4.99
C ILE A 62 13.49 -14.38 5.37
N LEU A 63 14.68 -13.82 5.58
CA LEU A 63 14.88 -12.46 6.06
C LEU A 63 15.64 -11.66 5.01
N PHE A 64 15.08 -10.54 4.58
CA PHE A 64 15.70 -9.63 3.63
C PHE A 64 16.13 -8.34 4.33
N ASP A 65 17.44 -8.09 4.30
CA ASP A 65 18.08 -6.85 4.73
C ASP A 65 18.55 -6.11 3.47
N ILE A 66 17.62 -5.38 2.86
CA ILE A 66 17.84 -4.67 1.58
C ILE A 66 17.99 -3.17 1.81
N ASP A 67 16.93 -2.50 2.28
CA ASP A 67 16.90 -1.07 2.56
C ASP A 67 15.87 -0.76 3.65
N LYS A 68 16.09 0.32 4.39
CA LYS A 68 15.11 0.82 5.36
C LYS A 68 13.98 1.53 4.62
N ILE A 69 12.79 1.45 5.20
CA ILE A 69 11.68 2.25 4.71
C ILE A 69 12.05 3.74 4.71
N GLN A 70 11.70 4.44 3.64
CA GLN A 70 11.80 5.90 3.64
C GLN A 70 10.78 6.46 4.63
N THR A 71 11.25 7.33 5.50
CA THR A 71 10.38 8.05 6.44
C THR A 71 10.12 9.45 5.92
N ASN A 72 9.16 10.13 6.52
CA ASN A 72 8.92 11.54 6.21
C ASN A 72 10.14 12.44 6.49
N ASP A 73 11.04 12.01 7.38
CA ASP A 73 12.28 12.73 7.70
C ASP A 73 13.45 12.42 6.75
N LYS A 74 13.45 11.25 6.09
CA LYS A 74 14.56 10.74 5.28
C LYS A 74 14.05 10.05 4.03
N GLN A 75 13.87 10.86 2.98
CA GLN A 75 13.47 10.39 1.66
C GLN A 75 14.67 10.27 0.72
N THR A 76 14.74 9.19 -0.05
CA THR A 76 15.68 9.02 -1.16
C THR A 76 14.93 9.09 -2.49
N LYS A 77 15.64 9.32 -3.60
CA LYS A 77 14.98 9.44 -4.90
C LYS A 77 14.25 8.14 -5.24
N SER A 78 12.92 8.21 -5.39
CA SER A 78 12.07 7.07 -5.77
C SER A 78 12.19 6.69 -7.25
N GLY A 79 12.81 7.53 -8.07
CA GLY A 79 12.87 7.38 -9.53
C GLY A 79 11.60 7.82 -10.27
N VAL A 80 10.51 8.15 -9.57
CA VAL A 80 9.23 8.55 -10.20
C VAL A 80 9.38 9.84 -11.01
N ILE A 81 10.08 10.84 -10.47
CA ILE A 81 10.32 12.12 -11.17
C ILE A 81 11.20 11.89 -12.39
N ASP A 82 12.25 11.08 -12.26
CA ASP A 82 13.15 10.77 -13.37
C ASP A 82 12.39 10.03 -14.49
N LEU A 83 11.54 9.06 -14.14
CA LEU A 83 10.68 8.34 -15.08
C LEU A 83 9.68 9.28 -15.79
N PHE A 84 9.11 10.24 -15.06
CA PHE A 84 8.21 11.24 -15.63
C PHE A 84 8.92 12.12 -16.65
N VAL A 85 10.10 12.66 -16.31
CA VAL A 85 10.90 13.48 -17.23
C VAL A 85 11.31 12.67 -18.46
N ASP A 86 11.77 11.44 -18.27
CA ASP A 86 12.16 10.55 -19.36
C ASP A 86 10.98 10.22 -20.30
N SER A 87 9.78 10.06 -19.75
CA SER A 87 8.55 9.84 -20.53
C SER A 87 8.22 11.03 -21.44
N LEU A 88 8.40 12.26 -20.93
CA LEU A 88 8.21 13.49 -21.71
C LEU A 88 9.27 13.64 -22.81
N VAL A 89 10.54 13.41 -22.48
CA VAL A 89 11.67 13.57 -23.42
C VAL A 89 11.57 12.56 -24.57
N ASN A 90 11.22 11.30 -24.27
CA ASN A 90 11.19 10.23 -25.26
C ASN A 90 9.80 10.01 -25.89
N ASN A 91 8.80 10.85 -25.56
CA ASN A 91 7.42 10.72 -26.02
C ASN A 91 6.87 9.28 -25.86
N ARG A 92 7.08 8.71 -24.67
CA ARG A 92 6.59 7.38 -24.30
C ARG A 92 5.57 7.50 -23.19
N GLU A 93 4.61 6.58 -23.15
CA GLU A 93 3.70 6.52 -22.01
C GLU A 93 4.48 6.11 -20.74
N PRO A 94 4.19 6.76 -19.59
CA PRO A 94 4.76 6.35 -18.32
C PRO A 94 4.18 4.99 -17.90
N GLU A 95 5.00 4.17 -17.25
CA GLU A 95 4.56 2.86 -16.71
C GLU A 95 3.44 3.02 -15.67
N ILE A 96 3.40 4.17 -15.00
CA ILE A 96 2.36 4.56 -14.06
C ILE A 96 1.55 5.69 -14.70
N SER A 97 0.53 5.31 -15.46
CA SER A 97 -0.35 6.26 -16.13
C SER A 97 -1.37 6.87 -15.17
N ALA A 98 -1.92 8.03 -15.54
CA ALA A 98 -3.00 8.66 -14.78
C ALA A 98 -4.26 7.77 -14.71
N SER A 99 -4.52 6.96 -15.73
CA SER A 99 -5.68 6.05 -15.76
C SER A 99 -5.55 4.93 -14.73
N GLU A 100 -4.34 4.44 -14.45
CA GLU A 100 -4.11 3.46 -13.38
C GLU A 100 -4.35 4.06 -11.99
N VAL A 101 -3.98 5.33 -11.77
CA VAL A 101 -4.22 6.03 -10.50
C VAL A 101 -5.72 6.18 -10.20
N LEU A 102 -6.57 6.31 -11.23
CA LEU A 102 -8.03 6.40 -11.04
C LEU A 102 -8.60 5.19 -10.30
N LYS A 103 -8.01 4.00 -10.47
CA LYS A 103 -8.47 2.78 -9.76
C LYS A 103 -8.31 2.93 -8.25
N SER A 104 -7.15 3.43 -7.80
CA SER A 104 -6.87 3.69 -6.38
C SER A 104 -7.74 4.84 -5.84
N MET A 105 -7.90 5.91 -6.62
CA MET A 105 -8.76 7.05 -6.23
C MET A 105 -10.21 6.64 -6.01
N ARG A 106 -10.75 5.74 -6.85
CA ARG A 106 -12.11 5.21 -6.66
C ARG A 106 -12.27 4.45 -5.34
N VAL A 107 -11.23 3.74 -4.88
CA VAL A 107 -11.24 3.07 -3.56
C VAL A 107 -11.28 4.10 -2.43
N VAL A 108 -10.49 5.17 -2.53
CA VAL A 108 -10.49 6.25 -1.53
C VAL A 108 -11.86 6.92 -1.45
N LEU A 109 -12.44 7.32 -2.59
CA LEU A 109 -13.76 7.93 -2.63
C LEU A 109 -14.86 7.01 -2.08
N ALA A 110 -14.81 5.71 -2.42
CA ALA A 110 -15.75 4.73 -1.88
C ALA A 110 -15.60 4.54 -0.37
N SER A 111 -14.38 4.66 0.19
CA SER A 111 -14.18 4.59 1.64
C SER A 111 -14.77 5.78 2.38
N ILE A 112 -14.72 6.97 1.78
CA ILE A 112 -15.37 8.18 2.31
C ILE A 112 -16.89 8.00 2.29
N GLU A 113 -17.47 7.59 1.16
CA GLU A 113 -18.91 7.31 1.05
C GLU A 113 -19.36 6.23 2.05
N SER A 114 -18.56 5.18 2.24
CA SER A 114 -18.82 4.12 3.20
C SER A 114 -18.86 4.65 4.64
N SER A 115 -17.94 5.55 5.00
CA SER A 115 -17.89 6.22 6.31
C SER A 115 -19.13 7.08 6.54
N GLU A 116 -19.53 7.89 5.55
CA GLU A 116 -20.67 8.79 5.64
C GLU A 116 -22.02 8.05 5.72
N THR A 117 -22.13 6.92 5.03
CA THR A 117 -23.40 6.18 4.91
C THR A 117 -23.52 4.99 5.86
N GLY A 118 -22.42 4.54 6.46
CA GLY A 118 -22.37 3.33 7.28
C GLY A 118 -22.65 2.03 6.50
N ARG A 119 -22.38 2.02 5.19
CA ARG A 119 -22.71 0.90 4.29
C ARG A 119 -21.50 0.43 3.50
N LEU A 120 -21.58 -0.81 3.01
CA LEU A 120 -20.62 -1.33 2.03
C LEU A 120 -20.84 -0.64 0.67
N VAL A 121 -19.77 -0.06 0.13
CA VAL A 121 -19.75 0.60 -1.18
C VAL A 121 -18.98 -0.27 -2.18
N ALA A 122 -19.60 -0.59 -3.31
CA ALA A 122 -18.95 -1.36 -4.38
C ALA A 122 -18.11 -0.43 -5.26
N VAL A 123 -16.85 -0.80 -5.50
CA VAL A 123 -15.95 -0.02 -6.38
C VAL A 123 -16.07 -0.56 -7.81
N ASN A 124 -16.67 0.23 -8.70
CA ASN A 124 -16.72 -0.10 -10.13
C ASN A 124 -15.37 0.19 -10.78
N GLN A 125 -14.76 -0.83 -11.41
CA GLN A 125 -13.46 -0.74 -12.10
C GLN A 125 -13.59 -0.47 -13.61
N ALA A 126 -14.81 -0.27 -14.11
CA ALA A 126 -15.11 0.01 -15.52
C ALA A 126 -14.70 1.42 -15.95
#